data_AF-A0A924IX98-F1
#
_entry.id   AF-A0A924IX98-F1
#
_cell.length_a   1.000
_cell.length_b   1.000
_cell.length_c   1.000
_cell.angle_alpha   90.00
_cell.angle_beta   90.00
_cell.angle_gamma   90.00
#
_symmetry.space_group_name_H-M   'P 1'
#
loop_
_entity.id
_entity.type
_entity.pdbx_description
1 polymer ?
#
loop_
_entity_poly.entity_id
_entity_poly.type
_entity_poly.pdbx_seq_one_letter_code
_entity_poly.pdbx_strand_id
1 'polypeptide(L)'
;MSIALILIARLIVSLFITGLFLYSKLLPYKDKLGGQYRSIFYFFNSVFEPTLRTMRKFIKPVQVGHNLGVDLSQVILLILLLALYQAI
;
A
#
# COMPACT_ATOMS: atom_id res chain seq x y z
N MET A 1 -5.56 -24.51 11.33
CA MET A 1 -4.38 -23.61 11.35
C MET A 1 -3.99 -23.39 12.81
N SER A 2 -2.71 -23.47 13.19
CA SER A 2 -2.33 -23.23 14.59
C SER A 2 -2.60 -21.77 14.96
N ILE A 3 -2.96 -21.50 16.23
CA ILE A 3 -3.22 -20.14 16.72
C ILE A 3 -2.02 -19.22 16.47
N ALA A 4 -0.80 -19.72 16.70
CA ALA A 4 0.43 -18.99 16.43
C ALA A 4 0.55 -18.57 14.95
N LEU A 5 0.18 -19.46 14.02
CA LEU A 5 0.23 -19.16 12.59
C LEU A 5 -0.80 -18.09 12.18
N ILE A 6 -2.00 -18.12 12.78
CA ILE A 6 -3.03 -17.07 12.58
C ILE A 6 -2.49 -15.70 13.06
N LEU A 7 -1.88 -15.66 14.24
CA LEU A 7 -1.33 -14.42 14.79
C LEU A 7 -0.20 -13.84 13.93
N ILE A 8 0.71 -14.69 13.45
CA ILE A 8 1.80 -14.28 12.54
C ILE A 8 1.22 -13.73 11.24
N ALA A 9 0.24 -14.41 10.64
CA ALA A 9 -0.40 -13.96 9.41
C ALA A 9 -1.08 -12.59 9.60
N ARG A 10 -1.83 -12.40 10.70
CA ARG A 10 -2.44 -11.12 11.06
C ARG A 10 -1.42 -10.00 11.25
N LEU A 11 -0.30 -10.28 11.91
CA LEU A 11 0.79 -9.29 12.08
C LEU A 11 1.40 -8.87 10.74
N ILE A 12 1.62 -9.82 9.84
CA ILE A 12 2.14 -9.54 8.49
C ILE A 12 1.15 -8.66 7.73
N VAL A 13 -0.14 -9.00 7.72
CA VAL A 13 -1.16 -8.20 7.03
C VAL A 13 -1.27 -6.79 7.64
N SER A 14 -1.23 -6.65 8.96
CA SER A 14 -1.20 -5.34 9.63
C SER A 14 0.04 -4.51 9.25
N LEU A 15 1.21 -5.15 9.11
CA LEU A 15 2.43 -4.49 8.63
C LEU A 15 2.23 -3.98 7.20
N PHE A 16 1.60 -4.76 6.32
CA PHE A 16 1.28 -4.33 4.96
C PHE A 16 0.24 -3.21 4.91
N ILE A 17 -0.80 -3.23 5.75
CA ILE A 17 -1.79 -2.14 5.86
C ILE A 17 -1.09 -0.83 6.27
N THR A 18 -0.28 -0.89 7.33
CA THR A 18 0.46 0.27 7.85
C THR A 18 1.50 0.75 6.83
N GLY A 19 2.19 -0.19 6.18
CA GLY A 19 3.14 0.05 5.11
C GLY A 19 2.52 0.74 3.90
N LEU A 20 1.32 0.32 3.48
CA LEU A 20 0.60 0.92 2.36
C LEU A 20 0.20 2.37 2.68
N PHE A 21 -0.25 2.62 3.91
CA PHE A 21 -0.54 3.98 4.38
C PHE A 21 0.71 4.87 4.36
N LEU A 22 1.82 4.37 4.92
CA LEU A 22 3.08 5.09 4.93
C LEU A 22 3.60 5.34 3.51
N TYR A 23 3.57 4.32 2.65
CA TYR A 23 3.93 4.42 1.24
C TYR A 23 3.14 5.52 0.52
N SER A 24 1.82 5.56 0.70
CA SER A 24 0.93 6.57 0.11
C SER A 24 1.32 8.00 0.54
N LYS A 25 1.69 8.18 1.82
CA LYS A 25 2.15 9.48 2.36
C LYS A 25 3.53 9.90 1.85
N LEU A 26 4.42 8.94 1.62
CA LEU A 26 5.80 9.21 1.19
C LEU A 26 5.94 9.34 -0.34
N LEU A 27 5.03 8.72 -1.11
CA LEU A 27 5.08 8.69 -2.57
C LEU A 27 5.19 10.07 -3.24
N PRO A 28 4.45 11.12 -2.81
CA PRO A 28 4.59 12.48 -3.37
C PRO A 28 5.96 13.11 -3.12
N TYR A 29 6.70 12.63 -2.12
CA TYR A 29 7.97 13.17 -1.68
C TYR A 29 9.15 12.25 -2.02
N LYS A 30 8.94 11.18 -2.82
CA LYS A 30 9.91 10.11 -3.08
C LYS A 30 11.33 10.59 -3.42
N ASP A 31 11.44 11.67 -4.19
CA ASP A 31 12.72 12.21 -4.68
C ASP A 31 13.43 13.09 -3.63
N LYS A 32 12.73 13.45 -2.55
CA LYS A 32 13.21 14.28 -1.44
C LYS A 32 13.46 13.47 -0.16
N LEU A 33 13.22 12.15 -0.18
CA LEU A 33 13.40 11.31 0.99
C LEU A 33 14.90 11.11 1.31
N GLY A 34 15.28 11.34 2.56
CA GLY A 34 16.63 11.09 3.08
C GLY A 34 16.66 9.92 4.08
N GLY A 35 17.86 9.34 4.25
CA GLY A 35 18.15 8.37 5.32
C GLY A 35 17.20 7.17 5.37
N GLN A 36 16.70 6.88 6.57
CA GLN A 36 15.87 5.70 6.86
C GLN A 36 14.54 5.70 6.09
N TYR A 37 13.89 6.86 5.93
CA TYR A 37 12.61 6.96 5.22
C TYR A 37 12.74 6.62 3.73
N ARG A 38 13.89 6.92 3.12
CA ARG A 38 14.18 6.51 1.74
C ARG A 38 14.25 4.99 1.62
N SER A 39 14.90 4.32 2.56
CA SER A 39 15.00 2.86 2.59
C SER A 39 13.63 2.19 2.79
N ILE A 40 12.86 2.66 3.78
CA ILE A 40 11.50 2.16 4.05
C ILE A 40 10.60 2.36 2.82
N PHE A 41 10.67 3.54 2.19
CA PHE A 41 9.91 3.81 0.97
C PHE A 41 10.28 2.85 -0.15
N TYR A 42 11.57 2.60 -0.41
CA TYR A 42 11.97 1.69 -1.48
C TYR A 42 11.54 0.25 -1.23
N PHE A 43 11.59 -0.22 0.02
CA PHE A 43 11.07 -1.53 0.38
C PHE A 43 9.57 -1.64 0.06
N PHE A 44 8.76 -0.69 0.51
CA PHE A 44 7.32 -0.74 0.22
C PHE A 44 7.01 -0.47 -1.26
N ASN A 45 7.82 0.36 -1.93
CA ASN A 45 7.68 0.60 -3.36
C ASN A 45 7.95 -0.68 -4.16
N SER A 46 8.95 -1.48 -3.80
CA SER A 46 9.23 -2.74 -4.51
C SER A 46 8.10 -3.77 -4.34
N VAL A 47 7.36 -3.73 -3.23
CA VAL A 47 6.23 -4.63 -2.99
C VAL A 47 4.92 -4.11 -3.59
N PHE A 48 4.58 -2.83 -3.41
CA PHE A 48 3.29 -2.30 -3.81
C PHE A 48 3.23 -1.83 -5.26
N GLU A 49 4.29 -1.24 -5.81
CA GLU A 49 4.26 -0.66 -7.16
C GLU A 49 3.92 -1.70 -8.25
N PRO A 50 4.43 -2.94 -8.24
CA PRO A 50 4.03 -3.96 -9.22
C PRO A 50 2.53 -4.29 -9.17
N THR A 51 1.99 -4.42 -7.96
CA THR A 51 0.56 -4.71 -7.74
C THR A 51 -0.30 -3.52 -8.15
N LEU A 52 0.03 -2.31 -7.69
CA LEU A 52 -0.68 -1.08 -8.02
C LEU A 52 -0.60 -0.76 -9.51
N ARG A 53 0.52 -1.00 -10.18
CA ARG A 53 0.64 -0.84 -11.64
C ARG A 53 -0.30 -1.77 -12.38
N THR A 54 -0.46 -3.01 -11.92
CA THR A 54 -1.41 -3.95 -12.52
C THR A 54 -2.85 -3.48 -12.32
N MET A 55 -3.18 -3.01 -11.12
CA MET A 55 -4.51 -2.47 -10.82
C MET A 55 -4.84 -1.22 -11.64
N ARG A 56 -3.87 -0.31 -11.82
CA ARG A 56 -4.03 0.92 -12.63
C ARG A 56 -4.31 0.67 -14.11
N LYS A 57 -4.06 -0.54 -14.62
CA LYS A 57 -4.49 -0.91 -15.99
C LYS A 57 -6.02 -0.98 -16.09
N PHE A 58 -6.69 -1.33 -15.01
CA PHE A 58 -8.15 -1.47 -14.94
C PHE A 58 -8.83 -0.27 -14.27
N ILE A 59 -8.14 0.37 -13.33
CA ILE A 59 -8.68 1.47 -12.53
C ILE A 59 -7.98 2.77 -12.94
N LYS A 60 -8.73 3.67 -13.59
CA LYS A 60 -8.21 4.99 -13.97
C LYS A 60 -8.16 5.91 -12.73
N PRO A 61 -7.12 6.75 -12.59
CA PRO A 61 -7.09 7.79 -11.56
C PRO A 61 -8.31 8.71 -11.68
N VAL A 62 -8.94 9.04 -10.55
CA VAL A 62 -10.09 9.95 -10.53
C VAL A 62 -9.60 11.37 -10.28
N GLN A 63 -9.95 12.30 -11.16
CA GLN A 63 -9.62 13.71 -10.96
C GLN A 63 -10.46 14.30 -9.83
N VAL A 64 -9.79 14.88 -8.83
CA VAL A 64 -10.41 15.55 -7.69
C VAL A 64 -10.07 17.05 -7.65
N GLY A 65 -9.30 17.52 -8.62
CA GLY A 65 -8.91 18.92 -8.77
C GLY A 65 -8.13 19.13 -10.07
N HIS A 66 -7.82 20.38 -10.38
CA HIS A 66 -7.06 20.73 -11.58
C HIS A 66 -5.68 20.05 -11.52
N ASN A 67 -5.43 19.11 -12.44
CA ASN A 67 -4.22 18.27 -12.48
C ASN A 67 -3.96 17.44 -11.20
N LEU A 68 -5.00 17.19 -10.39
CA LEU A 68 -4.91 16.39 -9.17
C LEU A 68 -5.77 15.12 -9.33
N GLY A 69 -5.11 13.99 -9.56
CA GLY A 69 -5.75 12.67 -9.64
C GLY A 69 -5.51 11.85 -8.37
N VAL A 70 -6.57 11.25 -7.82
CA VAL A 70 -6.47 10.26 -6.73
C VAL A 70 -6.31 8.88 -7.34
N ASP A 71 -5.26 8.18 -6.92
CA ASP A 71 -5.02 6.78 -7.29
C ASP A 71 -5.93 5.84 -6.47
N LEU A 72 -7.13 5.56 -6.99
CA LEU A 72 -8.08 4.65 -6.36
C LEU A 72 -7.55 3.22 -6.20
N SER A 73 -6.51 2.84 -6.95
CA SER A 73 -5.89 1.51 -6.83
C SER A 73 -5.33 1.27 -5.43
N GLN A 74 -4.78 2.32 -4.79
CA GLN A 74 -4.29 2.23 -3.41
C GLN A 74 -5.42 2.01 -2.42
N VAL A 75 -6.55 2.70 -2.62
CA VAL A 75 -7.75 2.54 -1.78
C VAL A 75 -8.32 1.14 -1.91
N ILE A 76 -8.41 0.62 -3.13
CA ILE A 76 -8.90 -0.74 -3.39
C ILE A 76 -7.94 -1.77 -2.78
N LEU A 77 -6.62 -1.59 -2.92
CA LEU A 77 -5.63 -2.48 -2.30
C LEU A 77 -5.74 -2.46 -0.76
N LEU A 78 -6.00 -1.29 -0.17
CA LEU A 78 -6.24 -1.18 1.28
C LEU A 78 -7.49 -1.96 1.70
N ILE A 79 -8.60 -1.83 0.97
CA ILE A 79 -9.83 -2.58 1.24
C ILE A 79 -9.58 -4.08 1.16
N LEU A 80 -8.82 -4.54 0.15
CA LEU A 80 -8.46 -5.96 0.01
C LEU A 80 -7.60 -6.46 1.18
N LEU A 81 -6.61 -5.69 1.63
CA LEU A 81 -5.79 -6.04 2.79
C LEU A 81 -6.62 -6.09 4.09
N LEU A 82 -7.57 -5.17 4.27
CA LEU A 82 -8.48 -5.17 5.42
C LEU A 82 -9.44 -6.36 5.39
N ALA A 83 -10.00 -6.69 4.23
CA ALA A 83 -10.84 -7.87 4.06
C ALA A 83 -10.06 -9.16 4.34
N LEU A 84 -8.80 -9.24 3.85
CA LEU A 84 -7.90 -10.35 4.14
C LEU A 84 -7.62 -10.48 5.64
N TYR A 85 -7.38 -9.36 6.33
CA TYR A 85 -7.17 -9.35 7.78
C TYR A 85 -8.39 -9.88 8.56
N GLN A 86 -9.61 -9.56 8.10
CA GLN A 86 -10.85 -10.05 8.72
C GLN A 86 -11.11 -11.53 8.42
N ALA A 87 -10.63 -12.04 7.28
CA ALA A 87 -10.85 -13.42 6.85
C ALA A 87 -9.89 -14.45 7.46
N ILE A 88 -8.73 -13.99 7.98
CA ILE A 88 -7.70 -14.83 8.64
C ILE A 88 -7.96 -14.89 10.14
#